data_AF-A0A833ECJ8-F1
#
_entry.id   AF-A0A833ECJ8-F1
#
_cell.length_a   1.000
_cell.length_b   1.000
_cell.length_c   1.000
_cell.angle_alpha   90.00
_cell.angle_beta   90.00
_cell.angle_gamma   90.00
#
_symmetry.space_group_name_H-M   'P 1'
#
loop_
_entity.id
_entity.type
_entity.pdbx_description
1 polymer ?
#
loop_
_entity_poly.entity_id
_entity_poly.type
_entity_poly.pdbx_seq_one_letter_code
_entity_poly.pdbx_strand_id
1 'polypeptide(L)'
;MDNVIDKVIPIFIGKSYIQYSKEAMLEMPLSAQVYLRKKIHISGKSYYYIHIPAKVGSDSQFPFKEGDKLQMVIDPSKKKIILTKVTDKRKVKVRST
;
A
#
# COMPACT_ATOMS: atom_id res chain seq x y z
N MET A 1 27.69 -17.18 -20.34
CA MET A 1 27.54 -16.62 -18.98
C MET A 1 27.29 -15.15 -19.18
N ASP A 2 26.03 -14.81 -19.40
CA ASP A 2 25.65 -13.46 -19.77
C ASP A 2 25.58 -12.65 -18.49
N ASN A 3 26.57 -11.77 -18.29
CA ASN A 3 26.54 -10.74 -17.27
C ASN A 3 25.40 -9.78 -17.61
N VAL A 4 24.19 -10.12 -17.14
CA VAL A 4 23.09 -9.18 -17.02
C VAL A 4 23.57 -8.14 -16.03
N ILE A 5 24.07 -7.02 -16.55
CA ILE A 5 24.35 -5.82 -15.77
C ILE A 5 23.03 -5.50 -15.06
N ASP A 6 22.97 -5.75 -13.76
CA ASP A 6 21.89 -5.29 -12.89
C ASP A 6 21.73 -3.80 -13.19
N LYS A 7 20.63 -3.45 -13.88
CA LYS A 7 20.32 -2.06 -14.22
C LYS A 7 20.04 -1.32 -12.91
N VAL A 8 21.09 -0.76 -12.33
CA VAL A 8 21.02 0.13 -11.17
C VAL A 8 20.36 1.42 -11.63
N ILE A 9 19.16 1.71 -11.12
CA ILE A 9 18.41 2.94 -11.44
C ILE A 9 18.68 3.95 -10.33
N PRO A 10 19.29 5.12 -10.62
CA PRO A 10 19.55 6.14 -9.61
C PRO A 10 18.24 6.85 -9.22
N ILE A 11 17.97 6.93 -7.91
CA ILE A 11 16.89 7.75 -7.36
C ILE A 11 17.49 8.97 -6.67
N PHE A 12 16.96 10.15 -6.99
CA PHE A 12 17.36 11.40 -6.35
C PHE A 12 16.55 11.63 -5.07
N ILE A 13 17.27 11.75 -3.95
CA ILE A 13 16.72 12.25 -2.69
C ILE A 13 17.59 13.43 -2.27
N GLY A 14 17.12 14.66 -2.52
CA GLY A 14 17.92 15.87 -2.28
C GLY A 14 19.11 15.99 -3.23
N LYS A 15 20.34 16.15 -2.69
CA LYS A 15 21.61 16.23 -3.45
C LYS A 15 22.38 14.91 -3.51
N SER A 16 21.80 13.81 -3.03
CA SER A 16 22.49 12.53 -2.89
C SER A 16 21.91 11.46 -3.82
N TYR A 17 22.79 10.63 -4.36
CA TYR A 17 22.43 9.43 -5.13
C TYR A 17 22.40 8.23 -4.19
N ILE A 18 21.29 7.49 -4.22
CA ILE A 18 21.24 6.18 -3.58
C ILE A 18 21.02 5.14 -4.69
N GLN A 19 21.91 4.15 -4.73
CA GLN A 19 21.85 3.03 -5.66
C GLN A 19 21.08 1.90 -4.99
N TYR A 20 20.01 1.45 -5.64
CA TYR A 20 19.27 0.26 -5.22
C TYR A 20 19.37 -0.79 -6.34
N SER A 21 19.50 -2.06 -5.95
CA SER A 21 19.30 -3.16 -6.89
C SER A 21 17.83 -3.18 -7.35
N LYS A 22 17.56 -3.73 -8.53
CA LYS A 22 16.21 -3.77 -9.09
C LYS A 22 15.25 -4.60 -8.22
N GLU A 23 15.77 -5.64 -7.58
CA GLU A 23 15.07 -6.50 -6.63
C GLU A 23 14.71 -5.72 -5.37
N ALA A 24 15.65 -4.93 -4.83
CA ALA A 24 15.39 -4.09 -3.68
C ALA A 24 14.29 -3.06 -3.96
N MET A 25 14.23 -2.49 -5.18
CA MET A 25 13.14 -1.59 -5.58
C MET A 25 11.78 -2.30 -5.64
N LEU A 26 11.74 -3.58 -5.97
CA LEU A 26 10.50 -4.37 -6.04
C LEU A 26 9.91 -4.69 -4.65
N GLU A 27 10.73 -4.63 -3.61
CA GLU A 27 10.33 -4.86 -2.20
C GLU A 27 10.07 -3.54 -1.44
N MET A 28 10.35 -2.39 -2.05
CA MET A 28 10.09 -1.10 -1.39
C MET A 28 8.58 -0.83 -1.31
N PRO A 29 8.08 -0.43 -0.13
CA PRO A 29 6.69 -0.06 0.01
C PRO A 29 6.40 1.22 -0.80
N LEU A 30 5.31 1.20 -1.57
CA LEU A 30 4.77 2.40 -2.19
C LEU A 30 4.41 3.43 -1.11
N SER A 31 4.93 4.65 -1.23
CA SER A 31 4.68 5.72 -0.26
C SER A 31 4.23 7.01 -0.96
N ALA A 32 3.29 7.70 -0.34
CA ALA A 32 2.82 9.01 -0.76
C ALA A 32 2.29 9.80 0.44
N GLN A 33 2.42 11.12 0.40
CA GLN A 33 1.76 12.00 1.34
C GLN A 33 0.35 12.32 0.86
N VAL A 34 -0.63 12.22 1.76
CA VAL A 34 -2.06 12.41 1.49
C VAL A 34 -2.71 13.14 2.66
N TYR A 35 -3.87 13.73 2.41
CA TYR A 35 -4.65 14.42 3.43
C TYR A 35 -5.89 13.62 3.79
N LEU A 36 -6.19 13.53 5.09
CA LEU A 36 -7.47 13.03 5.56
C LEU A 36 -8.54 14.09 5.29
N ARG A 37 -9.54 13.74 4.49
CA ARG A 37 -10.66 14.62 4.13
C ARG A 37 -11.93 14.19 4.84
N LYS A 38 -12.85 15.12 5.05
CA LYS A 38 -14.19 14.88 5.62
C LYS A 38 -15.25 15.36 4.65
N LYS A 39 -16.29 14.56 4.42
CA LYS A 39 -17.48 14.94 3.64
C LYS A 39 -18.73 14.64 4.44
N ILE A 40 -19.69 15.55 4.38
CA ILE A 40 -21.02 15.37 4.95
C ILE A 40 -21.88 14.74 3.85
N HIS A 41 -22.42 13.56 4.12
CA HIS A 41 -23.37 12.90 3.24
C HIS A 41 -24.75 13.57 3.38
N ILE A 42 -25.58 13.47 2.34
CA ILE A 42 -26.94 14.05 2.32
C ILE A 42 -27.83 13.53 3.46
N SER A 43 -27.51 12.37 4.03
CA SER A 43 -28.19 11.81 5.22
C SER A 43 -27.75 12.47 6.55
N GLY A 44 -26.91 13.49 6.52
CA GLY A 44 -26.34 14.14 7.70
C GLY A 44 -25.14 13.40 8.32
N LYS A 45 -24.86 12.17 7.89
CA LYS A 45 -23.70 11.40 8.37
C LYS A 45 -22.41 11.95 7.77
N SER A 46 -21.37 12.11 8.57
CA SER A 46 -20.05 12.51 8.08
C SER A 46 -19.12 11.32 7.91
N TYR A 47 -18.39 11.31 6.80
CA TYR A 47 -17.43 10.26 6.48
C TYR A 47 -16.06 10.87 6.23
N TYR A 48 -15.03 10.17 6.71
CA TYR A 48 -13.64 10.48 6.37
C TYR A 48 -13.20 9.64 5.18
N TYR A 49 -12.38 10.23 4.32
CA TYR A 49 -11.80 9.55 3.15
C TYR A 49 -10.39 10.05 2.88
N ILE A 50 -9.61 9.18 2.23
CA ILE A 50 -8.26 9.46 1.76
C ILE A 50 -8.25 9.17 0.26
N HIS A 51 -7.72 10.10 -0.53
CA HIS A 51 -7.49 9.84 -1.95
C HIS A 51 -6.14 9.15 -2.12
N ILE A 52 -6.14 8.01 -2.80
CA ILE A 52 -4.90 7.36 -3.27
C ILE A 52 -4.49 8.07 -4.56
N PRO A 53 -3.30 8.69 -4.62
CA PRO A 53 -2.84 9.36 -5.84
C PRO A 53 -2.77 8.39 -7.01
N ALA A 54 -3.11 8.84 -8.22
CA ALA A 54 -3.11 8.00 -9.43
C ALA A 54 -1.75 7.31 -9.65
N LYS A 55 -0.63 8.01 -9.37
CA LYS A 55 0.71 7.44 -9.46
C LYS A 55 0.90 6.20 -8.56
N VAL A 56 0.27 6.15 -7.40
CA VAL A 56 0.33 5.00 -6.48
C VAL A 56 -0.68 3.92 -6.92
N GLY A 57 -1.91 4.31 -7.24
CA GLY A 57 -2.97 3.37 -7.59
C GLY A 57 -2.77 2.66 -8.93
N SER A 58 -2.03 3.27 -9.86
CA SER A 58 -1.67 2.67 -11.16
C SER A 58 -0.36 1.89 -11.13
N ASP A 59 0.34 1.86 -10.00
CA ASP A 59 1.60 1.13 -9.87
C ASP A 59 1.34 -0.38 -9.85
N SER A 60 2.19 -1.15 -10.54
CA SER A 60 2.11 -2.61 -10.58
C SER A 60 2.23 -3.28 -9.20
N GLN A 61 2.87 -2.62 -8.23
CA GLN A 61 3.01 -3.12 -6.86
C GLN A 61 1.76 -2.84 -5.99
N PHE A 62 0.76 -2.10 -6.48
CA PHE A 62 -0.45 -1.77 -5.72
C PHE A 62 -1.40 -2.98 -5.62
N PRO A 63 -1.59 -3.60 -4.44
CA PRO A 63 -2.24 -4.91 -4.33
C PRO A 63 -3.76 -4.84 -4.08
N PHE A 64 -4.34 -3.64 -4.15
CA PHE A 64 -5.75 -3.40 -3.84
C PHE A 64 -6.57 -3.13 -5.10
N LYS A 65 -7.84 -3.55 -5.08
CA LYS A 65 -8.80 -3.35 -6.15
C LYS A 65 -10.12 -2.83 -5.60
N GLU A 66 -10.93 -2.23 -6.46
CA GLU A 66 -12.30 -1.87 -6.12
C GLU A 66 -13.07 -3.10 -5.65
N GLY A 67 -13.85 -2.94 -4.57
CA GLY A 67 -14.60 -4.03 -3.95
C GLY A 67 -13.82 -4.90 -2.96
N ASP A 68 -12.50 -4.74 -2.85
CA ASP A 68 -11.72 -5.46 -1.82
C ASP A 68 -12.23 -5.14 -0.41
N LYS A 69 -12.44 -6.18 0.39
CA LYS A 69 -12.78 -6.04 1.80
C LYS A 69 -11.52 -5.74 2.62
N LEU A 70 -11.55 -4.65 3.39
CA LEU A 70 -10.45 -4.23 4.25
C LEU A 70 -10.87 -4.26 5.72
N GLN A 71 -9.97 -4.69 6.59
CA GLN A 71 -10.05 -4.50 8.03
C GLN A 71 -9.37 -3.18 8.38
N MET A 72 -10.05 -2.33 9.14
CA MET A 72 -9.51 -1.06 9.63
C MET A 72 -9.19 -1.15 11.12
N VAL A 73 -7.99 -0.72 11.49
CA VAL A 73 -7.54 -0.58 12.88
C VAL A 73 -7.04 0.85 13.09
N ILE A 74 -7.47 1.47 14.19
CA ILE A 74 -7.01 2.79 14.62
C ILE A 74 -6.16 2.60 15.88
N ASP A 75 -4.88 2.94 15.80
CA ASP A 75 -3.97 2.97 16.95
C ASP A 75 -3.75 4.44 17.36
N PRO A 76 -4.46 4.93 18.38
CA PRO A 76 -4.34 6.33 18.81
C PRO A 76 -2.98 6.64 19.44
N SER A 77 -2.35 5.66 20.09
CA SER A 77 -1.05 5.83 20.75
C SER A 77 0.06 6.13 19.75
N LYS A 78 0.00 5.50 18.58
CA LYS A 78 0.96 5.69 17.48
C LYS A 78 0.49 6.66 16.42
N LYS A 79 -0.73 7.20 16.55
CA LYS A 79 -1.39 8.07 15.55
C LYS A 79 -1.44 7.40 14.16
N LYS A 80 -1.75 6.09 14.12
CA LYS A 80 -1.76 5.30 12.89
C LYS A 80 -3.17 4.81 12.55
N ILE A 81 -3.49 4.85 11.27
CA ILE A 81 -4.60 4.11 10.67
C ILE A 81 -3.97 2.97 9.86
N ILE A 82 -4.40 1.75 10.12
CA ILE A 82 -3.90 0.56 9.43
C ILE A 82 -5.07 -0.09 8.70
N LEU A 83 -4.91 -0.27 7.39
CA LEU A 83 -5.86 -0.97 6.53
C LEU A 83 -5.20 -2.25 6.04
N THR A 84 -5.84 -3.38 6.29
CA THR A 84 -5.33 -4.71 5.91
C THR A 84 -6.35 -5.44 5.06
N LYS A 85 -5.93 -6.05 3.95
CA LYS A 85 -6.82 -6.85 3.11
C LYS A 85 -7.34 -8.05 3.89
N VAL A 86 -8.65 -8.25 3.88
CA VAL A 86 -9.26 -9.44 4.49
C VAL A 86 -9.23 -10.54 3.45
N THR A 87 -8.29 -11.48 3.61
CA THR A 87 -8.35 -12.74 2.88
C THR A 87 -9.24 -13.70 3.65
N ASP A 88 -10.29 -14.22 3.02
CA ASP A 88 -10.99 -15.36 3.57
C ASP A 88 -10.00 -16.53 3.60
N LYS A 89 -9.39 -16.78 4.76
CA LYS A 89 -8.67 -18.03 4.98
C LYS A 89 -9.72 -19.11 4.80
N ARG A 90 -9.72 -19.79 3.66
CA ARG A 90 -10.45 -21.05 3.47
C ARG A 90 -10.18 -21.85 4.74
N LYS A 91 -11.23 -22.19 5.50
CA LYS A 91 -11.13 -23.09 6.65
C LYS A 91 -10.30 -24.27 6.18
N VAL A 92 -9.06 -24.41 6.68
CA VAL A 92 -8.30 -25.63 6.48
C VAL A 92 -9.15 -26.68 7.16
N LYS A 93 -9.82 -27.51 6.37
CA LYS A 93 -10.56 -28.66 6.86
C LYS A 93 -9.49 -29.60 7.41
N VAL A 94 -9.20 -29.46 8.70
CA VAL A 94 -8.42 -30.45 9.44
C VAL A 94 -9.22 -31.74 9.28
N ARG A 95 -8.73 -32.64 8.42
CA ARG A 95 -9.22 -34.01 8.36
C ARG A 95 -8.80 -34.64 9.69
N SER A 96 -9.73 -34.71 10.63
CA SER A 96 -9.65 -35.66 11.72
C SER A 96 -9.55 -37.04 11.08
N THR A 97 -8.39 -37.67 11.22
CA THR A 97 -8.17 -39.08 10.85
C THR A 97 -8.52 -39.93 12.05
#